data_AF-A0A497L8N7-F1
#
_entry.id   AF-A0A497L8N7-F1
#
_cell.length_a   1.000
_cell.length_b   1.000
_cell.length_c   1.000
_cell.angle_alpha   90.00
_cell.angle_beta   90.00
_cell.angle_gamma   90.00
#
_symmetry.space_group_name_H-M   'P 1'
#
loop_
_entity.id
_entity.type
_entity.pdbx_description
1 polymer ?
#
loop_
_entity_poly.entity_id
_entity_poly.type
_entity_poly.pdbx_seq_one_letter_code
_entity_poly.pdbx_strand_id
1 'polypeptide(L)'
;MEAKNVVRDVNLFGLDIISSLEKASKLSPSERFREMLEGFISTIHSGGNLAAFLREKTNQYMRLKRINLRKFSDTLSILSEFYVAILVTGPLLFVIMLAVMAMLGGGNLGMLSPDLLLNLLTYIGIPFASIIFLIILDAISPSW
;
A
#
# COMPACT_ATOMS: atom_id res chain seq x y z
N MET A 1 14.37 17.59 -9.32
CA MET A 1 14.16 18.90 -9.98
C MET A 1 14.64 20.06 -9.11
N GLU A 2 14.32 20.10 -7.81
CA GLU A 2 14.71 21.20 -6.92
C GLU A 2 16.23 21.37 -6.74
N ALA A 3 17.00 20.28 -6.59
CA ALA A 3 18.47 20.34 -6.55
C ALA A 3 19.09 20.96 -7.81
N LYS A 4 18.46 20.75 -9.00
CA LYS A 4 18.89 21.37 -10.25
C LYS A 4 18.65 22.88 -10.24
N ASN A 5 17.58 23.34 -9.60
CA ASN A 5 17.28 24.76 -9.46
C ASN A 5 18.28 25.44 -8.52
N VAL A 6 18.65 24.79 -7.41
CA VAL A 6 19.69 25.30 -6.49
C VAL A 6 21.04 25.41 -7.19
N VAL A 7 21.48 24.36 -7.91
CA VAL A 7 22.74 24.37 -8.66
C VAL A 7 22.74 25.42 -9.78
N ARG A 8 21.60 25.63 -10.43
CA ARG A 8 21.41 26.69 -11.43
C ARG A 8 21.54 28.08 -10.79
N ASP A 9 20.90 28.31 -9.64
CA ASP A 9 20.93 29.58 -8.93
C ASP A 9 22.35 29.94 -8.44
N VAL A 10 23.16 28.94 -8.05
CA VAL A 10 24.58 29.14 -7.69
C VAL A 10 25.46 29.40 -8.92
N ASN A 11 25.41 28.52 -9.93
CA ASN A 11 26.34 28.60 -11.07
C ASN A 11 26.00 29.67 -12.12
N LEU A 12 24.72 30.01 -12.29
CA LEU A 12 24.28 30.96 -13.32
C LEU A 12 23.94 32.35 -12.77
N PHE A 13 23.56 32.45 -11.49
CA PHE A 13 23.18 33.73 -10.88
C PHE A 13 24.17 34.20 -9.80
N GLY A 14 25.23 33.43 -9.53
CA GLY A 14 26.29 33.80 -8.59
C GLY A 14 25.82 33.92 -7.14
N LEU A 15 24.68 33.30 -6.78
CA LEU A 15 24.18 33.28 -5.42
C LEU A 15 25.08 32.39 -4.54
N ASP A 16 25.33 32.84 -3.31
CA ASP A 16 25.98 32.00 -2.31
C ASP A 16 25.14 30.74 -2.04
N ILE A 17 25.83 29.63 -1.78
CA ILE A 17 25.20 28.32 -1.56
C ILE A 17 24.18 28.40 -0.42
N ILE A 18 24.48 29.14 0.65
CA ILE A 18 23.55 29.31 1.78
C ILE A 18 22.33 30.12 1.35
N SER A 19 22.52 31.25 0.68
CA SER A 19 21.41 32.09 0.19
C SER A 19 20.52 31.34 -0.81
N SER A 20 21.10 30.48 -1.65
CA SER A 20 20.36 29.66 -2.61
C SER A 20 19.51 28.58 -1.92
N LEU A 21 20.03 27.95 -0.87
CA LEU A 21 19.31 26.95 -0.07
C LEU A 21 18.21 27.60 0.76
N GLU A 22 18.43 28.80 1.30
CA GLU A 22 17.42 29.54 2.06
C GLU A 22 16.25 29.96 1.17
N LYS A 23 16.54 30.40 -0.06
CA LYS A 23 15.53 30.68 -1.08
C LYS A 23 14.75 29.42 -1.48
N ALA A 24 15.43 28.29 -1.66
CA ALA A 24 14.79 27.01 -1.94
C ALA A 24 13.90 26.53 -0.78
N SER A 25 14.33 26.75 0.48
CA SER A 25 13.55 26.44 1.68
C SER A 25 12.23 27.22 1.71
N LYS A 26 12.27 28.53 1.41
CA LYS A 26 11.08 29.41 1.38
C LYS A 26 10.11 29.10 0.25
N LEU A 27 10.61 28.53 -0.86
CA LEU A 27 9.80 28.17 -2.03
C LEU A 27 9.28 26.73 -2.00
N SER A 28 9.75 25.91 -1.06
CA SER A 28 9.34 24.50 -0.94
C SER A 28 7.91 24.37 -0.39
N PRO A 29 7.00 23.65 -1.08
CA PRO A 29 5.67 23.34 -0.56
C PRO A 29 5.67 22.22 0.50
N SER A 30 6.78 21.50 0.66
CA SER A 30 6.90 20.41 1.65
C SER A 30 7.57 20.90 2.93
N GLU A 31 6.84 20.86 4.04
CA GLU A 31 7.33 21.18 5.38
C GLU A 31 8.56 20.36 5.77
N ARG A 32 8.54 19.06 5.49
CA ARG A 32 9.67 18.16 5.80
C ARG A 32 10.94 18.52 5.02
N PHE A 33 10.79 18.99 3.78
CA PHE A 33 11.93 19.40 2.97
C PHE A 33 12.46 20.76 3.42
N ARG A 34 11.57 21.68 3.78
CA ARG A 34 11.92 22.97 4.39
C ARG A 34 12.75 22.78 5.67
N GLU A 35 12.28 21.96 6.61
CA GLU A 35 13.01 21.63 7.84
C GLU A 35 14.38 20.98 7.57
N MET A 36 14.48 20.14 6.54
CA MET A 36 15.75 19.53 6.15
C MET A 36 16.74 20.59 5.67
N LEU A 37 16.30 21.55 4.84
CA LEU A 37 17.14 22.63 4.32
C LEU A 37 17.54 23.62 5.41
N GLU A 38 16.65 23.96 6.33
CA GLU A 38 16.96 24.82 7.48
C GLU A 38 17.96 24.15 8.43
N GLY A 39 17.80 22.86 8.72
CA GLY A 39 18.76 22.10 9.51
C GLY A 39 20.13 21.98 8.82
N PHE A 40 20.14 21.89 7.49
CA PHE A 40 21.35 21.90 6.68
C PHE A 40 22.09 23.24 6.77
N ILE A 41 21.39 24.36 6.58
CA ILE A 41 21.94 25.72 6.70
C ILE A 41 22.48 25.97 8.12
N SER A 42 21.72 25.58 9.15
CA SER A 42 22.11 25.70 10.56
C SER A 42 23.38 24.90 10.89
N THR A 43 23.50 23.68 10.35
CA THR A 43 24.70 22.84 10.54
C THR A 43 25.94 23.48 9.91
N ILE A 44 25.79 24.17 8.76
CA ILE A 44 26.91 24.89 8.13
C ILE A 44 27.29 26.13 8.95
N HIS A 45 26.32 26.94 9.39
CA HIS A 45 26.59 28.14 10.19
C HIS A 45 27.24 27.84 11.56
N SER A 46 26.89 26.71 12.17
CA SER A 46 27.47 26.28 13.44
C SER A 46 28.83 25.58 13.29
N GLY A 47 29.32 25.37 12.05
CA GLY A 47 30.55 24.61 11.79
C GLY A 47 30.44 23.12 12.12
N GLY A 48 29.20 22.61 12.22
CA GLY A 48 28.91 21.22 12.59
C GLY A 48 29.21 20.23 11.47
N ASN A 49 29.18 18.94 11.81
CA ASN A 49 29.41 17.87 10.84
C ASN A 49 28.16 17.62 9.98
N LEU A 50 28.14 18.25 8.79
CA LEU A 50 27.07 18.12 7.81
C LEU A 50 26.84 16.68 7.34
N ALA A 51 27.92 15.91 7.17
CA ALA A 51 27.83 14.51 6.76
C ALA A 51 27.13 13.68 7.83
N ALA A 52 27.39 13.95 9.12
CA ALA A 52 26.70 13.29 10.22
C ALA A 52 25.20 13.67 10.26
N PHE A 53 24.86 14.94 10.08
CA PHE A 53 23.46 15.40 10.00
C PHE A 53 22.68 14.71 8.87
N LEU A 54 23.24 14.71 7.65
CA LEU A 54 22.62 14.08 6.49
C LEU A 54 22.47 12.57 6.68
N ARG A 55 23.47 11.91 7.28
CA ARG A 55 23.42 10.48 7.59
C ARG A 55 22.30 10.17 8.57
N GLU A 56 22.13 10.98 9.61
CA GLU A 56 21.06 10.83 10.59
C GLU A 56 19.69 11.04 9.96
N LYS A 57 19.48 12.13 9.20
CA LYS A 57 18.22 12.35 8.48
C LYS A 57 17.90 11.24 7.50
N THR A 58 18.90 10.73 6.78
CA THR A 58 18.73 9.59 5.87
C THR A 58 18.31 8.34 6.62
N ASN A 59 18.96 8.02 7.74
CA ASN A 59 18.59 6.88 8.58
C ASN A 59 17.16 6.99 9.12
N GLN A 60 16.75 8.19 9.55
CA GLN A 60 15.38 8.45 10.00
C GLN A 60 14.35 8.22 8.89
N TYR A 61 14.59 8.76 7.69
CA TYR A 61 13.69 8.55 6.55
C TYR A 61 13.65 7.08 6.11
N MET A 62 14.80 6.39 6.11
CA MET A 62 14.86 4.96 5.80
C MET A 62 14.10 4.12 6.85
N ARG A 63 14.18 4.49 8.13
CA ARG A 63 13.40 3.86 9.20
C ARG A 63 11.91 4.07 9.01
N LEU A 64 11.47 5.31 8.74
CA LEU A 64 10.07 5.65 8.45
C LEU A 64 9.57 4.88 7.22
N LYS A 65 10.37 4.81 6.15
CA LYS A 65 10.03 4.07 4.94
C LYS A 65 9.87 2.57 5.22
N ARG A 66 10.77 1.97 6.02
CA ARG A 66 10.65 0.57 6.45
C ARG A 66 9.37 0.32 7.27
N ILE A 67 9.01 1.25 8.16
CA ILE A 67 7.77 1.15 8.96
C ILE A 67 6.55 1.20 8.04
N ASN A 68 6.50 2.14 7.10
CA ASN A 68 5.39 2.24 6.16
C ASN A 68 5.28 1.01 5.26
N LEU A 69 6.42 0.47 4.80
CA LEU A 69 6.42 -0.75 4.00
C LEU A 69 5.92 -1.96 4.79
N ARG A 70 6.29 -2.07 6.08
CA ARG A 70 5.74 -3.11 6.97
C ARG A 70 4.23 -2.94 7.15
N LYS A 71 3.76 -1.74 7.47
CA LYS A 71 2.31 -1.46 7.59
C LYS A 71 1.54 -1.82 6.32
N PHE A 72 2.11 -1.51 5.15
CA PHE A 72 1.53 -1.88 3.87
C PHE A 72 1.47 -3.40 3.69
N SER A 73 2.56 -4.11 4.01
CA SER A 73 2.60 -5.58 4.00
C SER A 73 1.61 -6.21 4.98
N ASP A 74 1.48 -5.66 6.18
CA ASP A 74 0.54 -6.13 7.20
C ASP A 74 -0.91 -5.95 6.71
N THR A 75 -1.19 -4.82 6.05
CA THR A 75 -2.51 -4.54 5.45
C THR A 75 -2.82 -5.56 4.34
N LEU A 76 -1.85 -5.85 3.46
CA LEU A 76 -1.98 -6.88 2.43
C LEU A 76 -2.23 -8.27 3.04
N SER A 77 -1.55 -8.61 4.13
CA SER A 77 -1.74 -9.88 4.83
C SER A 77 -3.15 -10.03 5.37
N ILE A 78 -3.66 -8.99 6.04
CA ILE A 78 -5.03 -8.97 6.58
C ILE A 78 -6.06 -9.10 5.45
N LEU A 79 -5.88 -8.34 4.35
CA LEU A 79 -6.77 -8.44 3.19
C LEU A 79 -6.75 -9.84 2.57
N SER A 80 -5.58 -10.48 2.49
CA SER A 80 -5.42 -11.85 1.99
C SER A 80 -6.11 -12.89 2.88
N GLU A 81 -6.11 -12.69 4.20
CA GLU A 81 -6.80 -13.55 5.16
C GLU A 81 -8.33 -13.45 5.00
N PHE A 82 -8.87 -12.23 4.96
CA PHE A 82 -10.29 -12.00 4.71
C PHE A 82 -10.74 -12.55 3.37
N TYR A 83 -9.89 -12.40 2.35
CA TYR A 83 -10.10 -12.94 1.03
C TYR A 83 -10.32 -14.46 1.07
N VAL A 84 -9.43 -15.22 1.70
CA VAL A 84 -9.58 -16.67 1.84
C VAL A 84 -10.82 -17.02 2.69
N ALA A 85 -11.02 -16.34 3.80
CA ALA A 85 -12.14 -16.61 4.70
C ALA A 85 -13.52 -16.45 4.04
N ILE A 86 -13.72 -15.36 3.29
CA ILE A 86 -15.03 -15.06 2.69
C ILE A 86 -15.21 -15.81 1.37
N LEU A 87 -14.21 -15.81 0.48
CA LEU A 87 -14.38 -16.34 -0.87
C LEU A 87 -14.11 -17.84 -0.99
N VAL A 88 -13.37 -18.44 -0.06
CA VAL A 88 -13.11 -19.90 -0.07
C VAL A 88 -13.94 -20.59 1.01
N THR A 89 -13.75 -20.20 2.27
CA THR A 89 -14.41 -20.88 3.40
C THR A 89 -15.91 -20.66 3.42
N GLY A 90 -16.38 -19.44 3.07
CA GLY A 90 -17.80 -19.13 2.98
C GLY A 90 -18.56 -20.09 2.05
N PRO A 91 -18.23 -20.14 0.74
CA PRO A 91 -18.86 -21.06 -0.21
C PRO A 91 -18.75 -22.52 0.22
N LEU A 92 -17.61 -22.95 0.77
CA LEU A 92 -17.43 -24.33 1.24
C LEU A 92 -18.43 -24.69 2.36
N LEU A 93 -18.61 -23.80 3.33
CA LEU A 93 -19.60 -23.99 4.39
C LEU A 93 -21.03 -24.03 3.83
N PHE A 94 -21.36 -23.18 2.87
CA PHE A 94 -22.65 -23.21 2.19
C PHE A 94 -22.88 -24.53 1.43
N VAL A 95 -21.87 -25.05 0.72
CA VAL A 95 -21.94 -26.36 0.05
C VAL A 95 -22.27 -27.45 1.07
N ILE A 96 -21.52 -27.52 2.17
CA ILE A 96 -21.71 -28.57 3.20
C ILE A 96 -23.11 -28.47 3.82
N MET A 97 -23.55 -27.27 4.17
CA MET A 97 -24.86 -27.05 4.77
C MET A 97 -26.00 -27.45 3.82
N LEU A 98 -25.94 -27.02 2.56
CA LEU A 98 -26.94 -27.36 1.55
C LEU A 98 -26.94 -28.86 1.23
N ALA A 99 -25.77 -29.49 1.16
CA ALA A 99 -25.66 -30.93 0.94
C ALA A 99 -26.30 -31.73 2.08
N VAL A 100 -26.05 -31.36 3.34
CA VAL A 100 -26.71 -31.98 4.50
C VAL A 100 -28.22 -31.78 4.45
N MET A 101 -28.69 -30.57 4.12
CA MET A 101 -30.13 -30.30 3.97
C MET A 101 -30.77 -31.14 2.85
N ALA A 102 -30.11 -31.29 1.71
CA ALA A 102 -30.58 -32.14 0.62
C ALA A 102 -30.69 -33.61 1.06
N MET A 103 -29.66 -34.13 1.76
CA MET A 103 -29.63 -35.51 2.25
C MET A 103 -30.71 -35.81 3.29
N LEU A 104 -31.07 -34.84 4.13
CA LEU A 104 -32.10 -34.99 5.17
C LEU A 104 -33.53 -34.84 4.62
N GLY A 105 -33.69 -34.78 3.29
CA GLY A 105 -34.99 -34.64 2.65
C GLY A 105 -35.54 -33.22 2.73
N GLY A 106 -34.67 -32.21 2.62
CA GLY A 106 -35.03 -30.79 2.60
C GLY A 106 -36.11 -30.52 1.56
N GLY A 107 -37.34 -30.35 2.03
CA GLY A 107 -38.54 -30.40 1.21
C GLY A 107 -38.56 -29.43 0.04
N ASN A 108 -39.44 -29.70 -0.93
CA ASN A 108 -39.63 -28.95 -2.17
C ASN A 108 -40.08 -27.50 -1.92
N LEU A 109 -39.14 -26.64 -1.51
CA LEU A 109 -39.33 -25.20 -1.34
C LEU A 109 -39.16 -24.46 -2.69
N GLY A 110 -39.68 -25.02 -3.78
CA GLY A 110 -39.60 -24.45 -5.13
C GLY A 110 -38.18 -23.99 -5.52
N MET A 111 -38.02 -22.70 -5.82
CA MET A 111 -36.73 -22.08 -6.20
C MET A 111 -35.64 -22.13 -5.11
N LEU A 112 -36.00 -22.42 -3.85
CA LEU A 112 -35.07 -22.55 -2.72
C LEU A 112 -34.82 -24.01 -2.34
N SER A 113 -35.19 -24.97 -3.19
CA SER A 113 -34.86 -26.37 -2.97
C SER A 113 -33.34 -26.54 -2.84
N PRO A 114 -32.85 -27.26 -1.80
CA PRO A 114 -31.43 -27.47 -1.58
C PRO A 114 -30.70 -28.05 -2.79
N ASP A 115 -31.34 -28.94 -3.55
CA ASP A 115 -30.77 -29.55 -4.75
C ASP A 115 -30.48 -28.53 -5.86
N LEU A 116 -31.45 -27.66 -6.16
CA LEU A 116 -31.27 -26.60 -7.17
C LEU A 116 -30.22 -25.57 -6.71
N LEU A 117 -30.24 -25.18 -5.43
CA LEU A 117 -29.25 -24.25 -4.87
C LEU A 117 -27.84 -24.83 -4.91
N LEU A 118 -27.68 -26.12 -4.59
CA LEU A 118 -26.40 -26.82 -4.65
C LEU A 118 -25.89 -26.92 -6.09
N ASN A 119 -26.77 -27.24 -7.03
CA ASN A 119 -26.45 -27.31 -8.45
C ASN A 119 -26.03 -25.93 -8.99
N LEU A 120 -26.78 -24.87 -8.65
CA LEU A 120 -26.44 -23.50 -9.00
C LEU A 120 -25.11 -23.05 -8.39
N LEU A 121 -24.89 -23.33 -7.11
CA LEU A 121 -23.65 -22.97 -6.42
C LEU A 121 -22.44 -23.73 -7.01
N THR A 122 -22.61 -25.01 -7.36
CA THR A 122 -21.51 -25.83 -7.91
C THR A 122 -21.16 -25.43 -9.34
N TYR A 123 -22.15 -25.25 -10.21
CA TYR A 123 -21.91 -24.99 -11.63
C TYR A 123 -21.81 -23.50 -12.00
N ILE A 124 -22.31 -22.60 -11.16
CA ILE A 124 -22.19 -21.15 -11.38
C ILE A 124 -21.40 -20.47 -10.27
N GLY A 125 -21.70 -20.78 -9.01
CA GLY A 125 -21.02 -20.17 -7.86
C GLY A 125 -19.52 -20.44 -7.80
N ILE A 126 -19.09 -21.70 -7.89
CA ILE A 126 -17.66 -22.09 -7.82
C ILE A 126 -16.85 -21.52 -8.99
N PRO A 127 -17.29 -21.62 -10.27
CA PRO A 127 -16.58 -21.01 -11.38
C PRO A 127 -16.50 -19.49 -11.25
N PHE A 128 -17.58 -18.84 -10.80
CA PHE A 128 -17.61 -17.39 -10.59
C PHE A 128 -16.65 -16.96 -9.47
N ALA A 129 -16.64 -17.67 -8.34
CA ALA A 129 -15.67 -17.46 -7.28
C ALA A 129 -14.22 -17.65 -7.76
N SER A 130 -13.99 -18.64 -8.62
CA SER A 130 -12.67 -18.89 -9.23
C SER A 130 -12.24 -17.75 -10.17
N ILE A 131 -13.16 -17.16 -10.94
CA ILE A 131 -12.89 -15.99 -11.78
C ILE A 131 -12.58 -14.76 -10.92
N ILE A 132 -13.37 -14.52 -9.87
CA ILE A 132 -13.08 -13.45 -8.91
C ILE A 132 -11.70 -13.65 -8.28
N PHE A 133 -11.32 -14.90 -7.99
CA PHE A 133 -10.01 -15.23 -7.49
C PHE A 133 -8.89 -14.82 -8.42
N LEU A 134 -9.03 -15.13 -9.71
CA LEU A 134 -8.06 -14.72 -10.71
C LEU A 134 -7.95 -13.21 -10.84
N ILE A 135 -9.08 -12.48 -10.81
CA ILE A 135 -9.09 -11.01 -10.89
C ILE A 135 -8.38 -10.38 -9.68
N ILE A 136 -8.61 -10.89 -8.48
CA ILE A 136 -7.96 -10.37 -7.27
C ILE A 136 -6.46 -10.69 -7.28
N LEU A 137 -6.09 -11.87 -7.75
CA LEU A 137 -4.68 -12.22 -7.97
C LEU A 137 -4.00 -11.25 -8.92
N ASP A 138 -4.65 -10.92 -10.04
CA ASP A 138 -4.16 -9.97 -11.03
C ASP A 138 -4.07 -8.54 -10.45
N ALA A 139 -5.08 -8.12 -9.67
CA ALA A 139 -5.10 -6.81 -9.04
C ALA A 139 -4.00 -6.62 -7.97
N ILE A 140 -3.60 -7.70 -7.29
CA ILE A 140 -2.55 -7.68 -6.25
C ILE A 140 -1.17 -7.93 -6.86
N SER A 141 -1.09 -8.68 -7.97
CA SER A 141 0.16 -8.94 -8.68
C SER A 141 0.70 -7.64 -9.28
N PRO A 142 1.85 -7.12 -8.81
CA PRO A 142 2.46 -5.95 -9.41
C PRO A 142 3.03 -6.38 -10.76
N SER A 143 2.38 -5.97 -11.85
CA SER A 143 2.97 -6.03 -13.18
C SER A 143 4.17 -5.07 -13.22
N TRP A 144 5.34 -5.64 -13.51
CA TRP A 144 6.57 -4.91 -13.82
C TRP A 144 6.60 -4.52 -15.29
#